data_AF-X1R790-F1
#
_entry.id   AF-X1R790-F1
#
_cell.length_a   1.000
_cell.length_b   1.000
_cell.length_c   1.000
_cell.angle_alpha   90.00
_cell.angle_beta   90.00
_cell.angle_gamma   90.00
#
_symmetry.space_group_name_H-M   'P 1'
#
loop_
_entity.id
_entity.type
_entity.pdbx_description
1 polymer ?
#
loop_
_entity_poly.entity_id
_entity_poly.type
_entity_poly.pdbx_seq_one_letter_code
_entity_poly.pdbx_strand_id
1 'polypeptide(L)'
;MMPKRLIGTLALGAKNAVMIAIACTCAGMIVTVVTHTGLGLAFSSLALALSRGIFFFVLVFVMMAAIILGIGVPSTAAYILASTLGVPILVRLGADLLAAHLFTYYFAIIACCTPPVAVCAYAGAALAGSDPMKTGFEAFKLAIAGFIVPYMFIYNPVLSKSLAPSMNG
;
A
#
# COMPACT_ATOMS: atom_id res chain seq x y z
N MET A 1 22.27 -28.22 18.73
CA MET A 1 21.26 -27.19 18.38
C MET A 1 19.90 -27.90 18.33
N MET A 2 19.15 -27.87 19.43
CA MET A 2 18.22 -28.97 19.75
C MET A 2 16.75 -28.73 19.34
N PRO A 3 16.07 -29.73 18.76
CA PRO A 3 14.72 -29.66 18.16
C PRO A 3 13.62 -28.97 19.00
N LYS A 4 13.71 -29.01 20.34
CA LYS A 4 12.74 -28.36 21.23
C LYS A 4 12.70 -26.83 21.07
N ARG A 5 13.85 -26.20 20.78
CA ARG A 5 13.90 -24.75 20.51
C ARG A 5 13.25 -24.40 19.17
N LEU A 6 13.37 -25.28 18.17
CA LEU A 6 12.74 -25.10 16.86
C LEU A 6 11.20 -25.11 16.96
N ILE A 7 10.65 -26.06 17.72
CA ILE A 7 9.20 -26.12 17.98
C ILE A 7 8.73 -24.89 18.76
N GLY A 8 9.52 -24.45 19.76
CA GLY A 8 9.22 -23.23 20.52
C GLY A 8 9.20 -21.96 19.66
N THR A 9 10.17 -21.79 18.75
CA THR A 9 10.19 -20.65 17.82
C THR A 9 9.09 -20.71 16.77
N LEU A 10 8.73 -21.92 16.31
CA LEU A 10 7.61 -22.10 15.39
C LEU A 10 6.28 -21.73 16.05
N ALA A 11 6.07 -22.13 17.31
CA ALA A 11 4.90 -21.74 18.10
C ALA A 11 4.85 -20.23 18.35
N LEU A 12 5.99 -19.57 18.57
CA LEU A 12 6.05 -18.12 18.70
C LEU A 12 5.72 -17.40 17.39
N GLY A 13 6.25 -17.89 16.26
CA GLY A 13 5.91 -17.38 14.93
C GLY A 13 4.42 -17.52 14.63
N ALA A 14 3.83 -18.68 14.95
CA ALA A 14 2.40 -18.91 14.80
C ALA A 14 1.56 -17.92 15.64
N LYS A 15 1.95 -17.67 16.90
CA LYS A 15 1.27 -16.68 17.76
C LYS A 15 1.35 -15.26 17.20
N ASN A 16 2.50 -14.85 16.69
CA ASN A 16 2.67 -13.51 16.10
C ASN A 16 1.88 -13.36 14.79
N ALA A 17 1.72 -14.44 14.01
CA ALA A 17 0.93 -14.44 12.78
C ALA A 17 -0.57 -14.23 13.02
N VAL A 18 -1.10 -14.59 14.20
CA VAL A 18 -2.52 -14.39 14.54
C VAL A 18 -2.95 -12.93 14.40
N MET A 19 -2.09 -11.99 14.81
CA MET A 19 -2.38 -10.55 14.69
C MET A 19 -2.59 -10.14 13.22
N ILE A 20 -1.72 -10.62 12.33
CA ILE A 20 -1.78 -10.33 10.90
C ILE A 20 -3.03 -11.00 10.29
N ALA A 21 -3.33 -12.23 10.70
CA ALA A 21 -4.50 -12.97 10.22
C ALA A 21 -5.82 -12.27 10.56
N ILE A 22 -5.97 -11.75 11.78
CA ILE A 22 -7.14 -10.98 12.19
C ILE A 22 -7.26 -9.70 11.35
N ALA A 23 -6.17 -8.94 11.20
CA ALA A 23 -6.17 -7.72 10.41
C ALA A 23 -6.55 -7.99 8.93
N CYS A 24 -6.03 -9.07 8.34
CA CYS A 24 -6.38 -9.47 6.97
C CYS A 24 -7.84 -9.91 6.86
N THR A 25 -8.38 -10.57 7.87
CA THR A 25 -9.80 -10.97 7.90
C THR A 25 -10.71 -9.75 7.92
N CYS A 26 -10.42 -8.76 8.77
CA CYS A 26 -11.15 -7.50 8.81
C CYS A 26 -11.06 -6.75 7.48
N ALA A 27 -9.85 -6.67 6.88
CA ALA A 27 -9.68 -6.07 5.56
C ALA A 27 -10.52 -6.80 4.50
N GLY A 28 -10.51 -8.13 4.50
CA GLY A 28 -11.32 -8.95 3.58
C GLY A 28 -12.83 -8.73 3.71
N MET A 29 -13.35 -8.52 4.92
CA MET A 29 -14.76 -8.11 5.11
C MET A 29 -15.05 -6.77 4.45
N ILE A 30 -14.16 -5.79 4.62
CA ILE A 30 -14.29 -4.47 3.98
C ILE A 30 -14.27 -4.62 2.46
N VAL A 31 -13.34 -5.40 1.91
CA VAL A 31 -13.28 -5.69 0.45
C VAL A 31 -14.58 -6.30 -0.06
N THR A 32 -15.14 -7.25 0.70
CA THR A 32 -16.38 -7.93 0.32
C THR A 32 -17.55 -6.95 0.27
N VAL A 33 -17.68 -6.08 1.29
CA VAL A 33 -18.71 -5.04 1.32
C VAL A 33 -18.52 -4.03 0.18
N VAL A 34 -17.29 -3.56 -0.05
CA VAL A 34 -16.98 -2.60 -1.13
C VAL A 34 -17.30 -3.19 -2.51
N THR A 35 -17.02 -4.47 -2.70
CA THR A 35 -17.28 -5.17 -3.96
C THR A 35 -18.78 -5.35 -4.18
N HIS A 36 -19.52 -5.81 -3.16
CA HIS A 36 -20.97 -6.02 -3.27
C HIS A 36 -21.79 -4.73 -3.38
N THR A 37 -21.34 -3.65 -2.73
CA THR A 37 -22.02 -2.34 -2.78
C THR A 37 -21.67 -1.53 -4.03
N GLY A 38 -20.69 -1.96 -4.82
CA GLY A 38 -20.22 -1.22 -5.99
C GLY A 38 -19.44 0.06 -5.64
N LEU A 39 -19.03 0.22 -4.38
CA LEU A 39 -18.30 1.40 -3.90
C LEU A 39 -17.00 1.63 -4.67
N GLY A 40 -16.32 0.57 -5.11
CA GLY A 40 -15.13 0.69 -5.96
C GLY A 40 -15.41 1.37 -7.30
N LEU A 41 -16.54 1.08 -7.94
CA LEU A 41 -16.96 1.73 -9.18
C LEU A 41 -17.39 3.19 -8.96
N ALA A 42 -18.04 3.47 -7.82
CA ALA A 42 -18.39 4.83 -7.43
C ALA A 42 -17.15 5.68 -7.17
N PHE A 43 -16.17 5.16 -6.42
CA PHE A 43 -14.87 5.80 -6.21
C PHE A 43 -14.12 6.03 -7.52
N SER A 44 -14.17 5.08 -8.45
CA SER A 44 -13.59 5.24 -9.78
C SER A 44 -14.19 6.43 -10.53
N SER A 45 -15.51 6.50 -10.55
CA SER A 45 -16.25 7.57 -11.23
C SER A 45 -15.99 8.93 -10.59
N LEU A 46 -15.91 8.98 -9.25
CA LEU A 46 -15.59 10.19 -8.50
C LEU A 46 -14.17 10.68 -8.81
N ALA A 47 -13.18 9.79 -8.77
CA ALA A 47 -11.79 10.12 -9.08
C ALA A 47 -11.64 10.65 -10.52
N LEU A 48 -12.32 10.02 -11.49
CA LEU A 48 -12.38 10.45 -12.89
C LEU A 48 -13.02 11.84 -13.04
N ALA A 49 -14.15 12.07 -12.37
CA ALA A 49 -14.86 13.35 -12.40
C ALA A 49 -14.01 14.49 -11.81
N LEU A 50 -13.37 14.25 -10.66
CA LEU A 50 -12.45 15.21 -10.04
C LEU A 50 -11.19 15.46 -10.89
N SER A 51 -10.68 14.42 -11.55
CA SER A 51 -9.46 14.51 -12.36
C SER A 51 -9.69 15.10 -13.76
N ARG A 52 -10.95 15.37 -14.14
CA ARG A 52 -11.34 15.92 -15.45
C ARG A 52 -10.76 15.15 -16.66
N GLY A 53 -10.53 13.85 -16.49
CA GLY A 53 -9.95 12.97 -17.52
C GLY A 53 -8.43 12.98 -17.64
N ILE A 54 -7.69 13.73 -16.82
CA ILE A 54 -6.23 13.75 -16.85
C ILE A 54 -5.67 12.60 -16.00
N PHE A 55 -5.01 11.64 -16.64
CA PHE A 55 -4.47 10.44 -16.00
C PHE A 55 -3.52 10.71 -14.82
N PHE A 56 -2.69 11.77 -14.93
CA PHE A 56 -1.78 12.17 -13.85
C PHE A 56 -2.51 12.56 -12.56
N PHE A 57 -3.63 13.30 -12.66
CA PHE A 57 -4.40 13.68 -11.48
C PHE A 57 -5.08 12.47 -10.82
N VAL A 58 -5.49 11.47 -11.61
CA VAL A 58 -6.03 10.22 -11.06
C VAL A 58 -4.96 9.48 -10.26
N LEU A 59 -3.72 9.41 -10.76
CA LEU A 59 -2.61 8.78 -10.04
C LEU A 59 -2.34 9.47 -8.71
N VAL A 60 -2.34 10.81 -8.67
CA VAL A 60 -2.20 11.58 -7.42
C VAL A 60 -3.35 11.30 -6.47
N PHE A 61 -4.59 11.21 -6.97
CA PHE A 61 -5.75 10.88 -6.13
C PHE A 61 -5.64 9.47 -5.52
N VAL A 62 -5.25 8.48 -6.33
CA VAL A 62 -5.03 7.10 -5.87
C VAL A 62 -3.88 7.02 -4.87
N MET A 63 -2.79 7.78 -5.11
CA MET A 63 -1.68 7.90 -4.15
C MET A 63 -2.17 8.43 -2.79
N MET A 64 -2.90 9.55 -2.79
CA MET A 64 -3.42 10.12 -1.54
C MET A 64 -4.38 9.16 -0.82
N ALA A 65 -5.28 8.50 -1.56
CA ALA A 65 -6.17 7.50 -1.00
C ALA A 65 -5.39 6.33 -0.38
N ALA A 66 -4.37 5.80 -1.08
CA ALA A 66 -3.53 4.71 -0.57
C ALA A 66 -2.76 5.11 0.70
N ILE A 67 -2.27 6.34 0.77
CA ILE A 67 -1.60 6.87 1.96
C ILE A 67 -2.59 6.98 3.12
N ILE A 68 -3.73 7.64 2.92
CA ILE A 68 -4.73 7.84 3.98
C ILE A 68 -5.25 6.50 4.52
N LEU A 69 -5.53 5.54 3.64
CA LEU A 69 -6.00 4.21 4.01
C LEU A 69 -4.92 3.36 4.69
N GLY A 70 -3.64 3.63 4.43
CA GLY A 70 -2.51 2.89 4.97
C GLY A 70 -2.03 3.38 6.34
N ILE A 71 -2.44 4.57 6.79
CA ILE A 71 -1.99 5.14 8.07
C ILE A 71 -2.55 4.32 9.23
N GLY A 72 -1.64 3.75 10.05
CA GLY A 72 -1.99 3.13 11.34
C GLY A 72 -2.48 1.68 11.28
N VAL A 73 -2.41 1.02 10.12
CA VAL A 73 -2.79 -0.40 9.94
C VAL A 73 -1.61 -1.26 9.50
N PRO A 74 -1.62 -2.59 9.73
CA PRO A 74 -0.57 -3.49 9.24
C PRO A 74 -0.43 -3.41 7.72
N SER A 75 0.81 -3.45 7.22
CA SER A 75 1.15 -3.28 5.80
C SER A 75 0.35 -4.17 4.83
N THR A 76 0.09 -5.42 5.23
CA THR A 76 -0.72 -6.34 4.43
C THR A 76 -2.17 -5.88 4.31
N ALA A 77 -2.77 -5.42 5.42
CA ALA A 77 -4.14 -4.92 5.43
C ALA A 77 -4.26 -3.58 4.69
N ALA A 78 -3.28 -2.68 4.86
CA ALA A 78 -3.18 -1.42 4.12
C ALA A 78 -3.26 -1.65 2.61
N TYR A 79 -2.47 -2.59 2.09
CA TYR A 79 -2.47 -2.93 0.68
C TYR A 79 -3.80 -3.52 0.21
N ILE A 80 -4.40 -4.45 0.96
CA ILE A 80 -5.70 -5.05 0.61
C ILE A 80 -6.77 -3.95 0.44
N LEU A 81 -6.82 -3.00 1.38
CA LEU A 81 -7.76 -1.87 1.33
C LEU A 81 -7.47 -0.92 0.16
N ALA A 82 -6.21 -0.51 -0.01
CA ALA A 82 -5.81 0.41 -1.06
C ALA A 82 -6.00 -0.19 -2.46
N SER A 83 -5.67 -1.46 -2.66
CA SER A 83 -5.78 -2.13 -3.96
C SER A 83 -7.23 -2.34 -4.40
N THR A 84 -8.13 -2.63 -3.45
CA THR A 84 -9.57 -2.79 -3.73
C THR A 84 -10.19 -1.53 -4.34
N LEU A 85 -9.69 -0.35 -3.98
CA LEU A 85 -10.17 0.93 -4.51
C LEU A 85 -9.30 1.44 -5.65
N GLY A 86 -7.98 1.36 -5.55
CA GLY A 86 -7.05 2.00 -6.49
C GLY A 86 -6.81 1.22 -7.78
N VAL A 87 -6.65 -0.11 -7.71
CA VAL A 87 -6.37 -0.96 -8.88
C VAL A 87 -7.48 -0.88 -9.94
N PRO A 88 -8.78 -1.04 -9.63
CA PRO A 88 -9.81 -1.02 -10.65
C PRO A 88 -9.87 0.31 -11.41
N ILE A 89 -9.55 1.43 -10.75
CA ILE A 89 -9.51 2.77 -11.37
C ILE A 89 -8.39 2.84 -12.41
N LEU A 90 -7.18 2.43 -12.00
CA LEU A 90 -6.00 2.50 -12.84
C LEU A 90 -6.11 1.57 -14.05
N VAL A 91 -6.57 0.34 -13.84
CA VAL A 91 -6.77 -0.64 -14.93
C VAL A 91 -7.84 -0.16 -15.91
N ARG A 92 -8.93 0.42 -15.42
CA ARG A 92 -9.99 0.99 -16.29
C ARG A 92 -9.51 2.16 -17.15
N LEU A 93 -8.45 2.84 -16.70
CA LEU A 93 -7.78 3.91 -17.42
C LEU A 93 -6.65 3.41 -18.35
N GLY A 94 -6.48 2.09 -18.48
CA GLY A 94 -5.50 1.48 -19.38
C GLY A 94 -4.12 1.26 -18.76
N ALA A 95 -3.96 1.40 -17.43
CA ALA A 95 -2.75 0.97 -16.76
C ALA A 95 -2.62 -0.55 -16.81
N ASP A 96 -1.40 -1.05 -16.94
CA ASP A 96 -1.12 -2.47 -16.83
C ASP A 96 -1.50 -3.00 -15.42
N LEU A 97 -2.04 -4.21 -15.36
CA LEU A 97 -2.54 -4.79 -14.11
C LEU A 97 -1.43 -4.87 -13.04
N LEU A 98 -0.24 -5.32 -13.43
CA LEU A 98 0.89 -5.44 -12.50
C LEU A 98 1.35 -4.05 -12.04
N ALA A 99 1.46 -3.08 -12.96
CA ALA A 99 1.81 -1.71 -12.61
C ALA A 99 0.80 -1.08 -11.65
N ALA A 100 -0.51 -1.32 -11.83
CA ALA A 100 -1.55 -0.81 -10.94
C ALA A 100 -1.45 -1.41 -9.52
N HIS A 101 -1.19 -2.72 -9.41
CA HIS A 101 -0.95 -3.38 -8.12
C HIS A 101 0.31 -2.86 -7.44
N LEU A 102 1.42 -2.73 -8.18
CA LEU A 102 2.68 -2.20 -7.64
C LEU A 102 2.55 -0.73 -7.22
N PHE A 103 1.84 0.09 -7.99
CA PHE A 103 1.58 1.49 -7.66
C PHE A 103 0.85 1.61 -6.32
N THR A 104 -0.26 0.89 -6.17
CA THR A 104 -1.06 0.90 -4.94
C THR A 104 -0.32 0.28 -3.75
N TYR A 105 0.38 -0.83 -3.97
CA TYR A 105 1.22 -1.47 -2.95
C TYR A 105 2.30 -0.53 -2.43
N TYR A 106 3.07 0.08 -3.33
CA TYR A 106 4.21 0.91 -2.93
C TYR A 106 3.77 2.10 -2.07
N PHE A 107 2.68 2.78 -2.43
CA PHE A 107 2.16 3.87 -1.61
C PHE A 107 1.51 3.40 -0.32
N ALA A 108 0.88 2.23 -0.28
CA ALA A 108 0.37 1.65 0.95
C ALA A 108 1.51 1.34 1.95
N ILE A 109 2.70 0.95 1.47
CA ILE A 109 3.88 0.70 2.32
C ILE A 109 4.56 2.01 2.74
N ILE A 110 4.70 2.98 1.83
CA ILE A 110 5.29 4.29 2.14
C ILE A 110 4.41 5.11 3.09
N ALA A 111 3.10 4.83 3.17
CA ALA A 111 2.20 5.46 4.13
C ALA A 111 2.74 5.37 5.57
N CYS A 112 3.38 4.26 5.92
CA CYS A 112 4.02 4.03 7.22
C CYS A 112 5.14 5.04 7.56
N CYS A 113 5.75 5.64 6.54
CA CYS A 113 6.84 6.62 6.64
C CYS A 113 6.34 8.07 6.69
N THR A 114 5.05 8.31 6.45
CA THR A 114 4.47 9.65 6.48
C THR A 114 4.15 10.09 7.92
N PRO A 115 4.53 11.31 8.34
CA PRO A 115 3.97 11.93 9.55
C PRO A 115 2.47 12.09 9.31
N PRO A 116 1.58 11.57 10.17
CA PRO A 116 1.66 11.59 11.65
C PRO A 116 1.97 10.26 12.34
N VAL A 117 2.10 9.13 11.64
CA VAL A 117 2.24 7.79 12.29
C VAL A 117 3.68 7.25 12.24
N ALA A 118 4.45 7.55 11.18
CA ALA A 118 5.90 7.30 11.03
C ALA A 118 6.51 6.21 11.94
N VAL A 119 5.92 5.01 11.96
CA VAL A 119 6.01 4.07 13.11
C VAL A 119 7.44 3.61 13.38
N CYS A 120 8.19 3.33 12.32
CA CYS A 120 9.60 2.93 12.41
C CYS A 120 10.49 4.09 12.90
N ALA A 121 10.22 5.32 12.45
CA ALA A 121 10.96 6.51 12.87
C ALA A 121 10.70 6.85 14.33
N TYR A 122 9.47 6.67 14.81
CA TYR A 122 9.11 6.89 16.22
C TYR A 122 9.73 5.84 17.14
N ALA A 123 9.76 4.57 16.72
CA ALA A 123 10.47 3.53 17.44
C ALA A 123 11.99 3.83 17.52
N GLY A 124 12.59 4.29 16.42
CA GLY A 124 13.98 4.73 16.40
C GLY A 124 14.25 5.94 17.30
N ALA A 125 13.34 6.92 17.30
CA ALA A 125 13.43 8.10 18.15
C ALA A 125 13.37 7.74 19.65
N ALA A 126 12.53 6.78 20.03
CA ALA A 126 12.43 6.29 21.40
C ALA A 126 13.75 5.63 21.87
N LEU A 127 14.47 4.94 20.98
CA LEU A 127 15.78 4.37 21.28
C LEU A 127 16.89 5.45 21.33
N ALA A 128 16.80 6.46 20.47
CA ALA A 128 17.79 7.54 20.37
C ALA A 128 17.58 8.68 21.38
N GLY A 129 16.44 8.70 22.10
CA GLY A 129 16.06 9.79 23.00
C GLY A 129 15.74 11.11 22.29
N SER A 130 15.42 11.07 21.00
CA SER A 130 15.06 12.24 20.20
C SER A 130 13.55 12.47 20.14
N ASP A 131 13.14 13.68 19.74
CA ASP A 131 11.73 13.99 19.51
C ASP A 131 11.16 13.12 18.36
N PRO A 132 10.11 12.31 18.60
CA PRO A 132 9.56 11.41 17.58
C PRO A 132 9.06 12.16 16.35
N MET A 133 8.39 13.29 16.54
CA MET A 133 7.79 14.06 15.44
C MET A 133 8.88 14.63 14.54
N LYS A 134 9.91 15.27 15.13
CA LYS A 134 11.06 15.78 14.37
C LYS A 134 11.79 14.67 13.61
N THR A 135 12.00 13.52 14.25
CA THR A 135 12.63 12.36 13.64
C THR A 135 11.79 11.81 12.48
N GLY A 136 10.46 11.78 12.62
CA GLY A 136 9.52 11.40 11.57
C GLY A 136 9.57 12.34 10.37
N PHE A 137 9.64 13.65 10.59
CA PHE A 137 9.78 14.63 9.50
C PHE A 137 11.11 14.48 8.75
N GLU A 138 12.22 14.28 9.46
CA GLU A 138 13.51 14.04 8.80
C GLU A 138 13.53 12.73 8.01
N ALA A 139 12.99 11.65 8.59
CA ALA A 139 12.84 10.38 7.88
C ALA A 139 11.96 10.50 6.63
N PHE A 140 10.87 11.28 6.72
CA PHE A 140 10.00 11.54 5.58
C PHE A 140 10.71 12.31 4.47
N LYS A 141 11.48 13.35 4.79
CA LYS A 141 12.27 14.10 3.80
C LYS A 141 13.21 13.19 3.00
N LEU A 142 13.84 12.23 3.68
CA LEU A 142 14.67 11.21 3.02
C LEU A 142 13.85 10.25 2.16
N ALA A 143 12.63 9.92 2.59
CA ALA A 143 11.72 9.02 1.87
C ALA A 143 11.05 9.65 0.63
N ILE A 144 11.04 10.98 0.48
CA ILE A 144 10.41 11.68 -0.67
C ILE A 144 10.94 11.16 -2.02
N ALA A 145 12.23 10.82 -2.11
CA ALA A 145 12.80 10.28 -3.35
C ALA A 145 12.10 8.98 -3.81
N GLY A 146 11.56 8.18 -2.87
CA GLY A 146 10.83 6.96 -3.17
C GLY A 146 9.48 7.21 -3.86
N PHE A 147 8.86 8.38 -3.68
CA PHE A 147 7.54 8.67 -4.25
C PHE A 147 7.50 8.69 -5.78
N ILE A 148 8.66 8.81 -6.44
CA ILE A 148 8.77 8.86 -7.90
C ILE A 148 8.66 7.46 -8.52
N VAL A 149 9.13 6.42 -7.81
CA VAL A 149 9.25 5.05 -8.32
C VAL A 149 7.92 4.47 -8.81
N PRO A 150 6.79 4.62 -8.10
CA PRO A 150 5.48 4.16 -8.57
C PRO A 150 5.02 4.77 -9.89
N TYR A 151 5.27 6.07 -10.08
CA TYR A 151 4.92 6.75 -11.32
C TYR A 151 5.73 6.20 -12.50
N MET A 152 6.99 5.82 -12.27
CA MET A 152 7.80 5.18 -13.31
C MET A 152 7.23 3.82 -13.73
N PHE A 153 6.69 3.02 -12.81
CA PHE A 153 6.05 1.74 -13.15
C PHE A 153 4.79 1.92 -14.01
N ILE A 154 4.01 2.97 -13.77
CA ILE A 154 2.80 3.26 -14.54
C ILE A 154 3.12 3.81 -15.93
N TYR A 155 4.06 4.76 -16.03
CA TYR A 155 4.35 5.45 -17.30
C TYR A 155 5.32 4.68 -18.20
N ASN A 156 6.02 3.66 -17.70
CA ASN A 156 6.96 2.87 -18.49
C ASN A 156 6.45 1.43 -18.75
N PRO A 157 5.66 1.21 -19.82
CA PRO A 157 5.07 -0.09 -20.13
C PRO A 157 6.10 -1.17 -20.48
N VAL A 158 7.35 -0.82 -20.82
CA VAL A 158 8.44 -1.79 -21.05
C VAL A 158 8.83 -2.48 -19.74
N LEU A 159 8.80 -1.77 -18.61
CA LEU A 159 9.10 -2.36 -17.31
C LEU A 159 7.97 -3.30 -16.85
N SER A 160 6.70 -2.94 -17.11
CA SER A 160 5.56 -3.79 -16.74
C SER A 160 5.44 -5.06 -17.61
N LYS A 161 5.59 -4.92 -18.93
CA LYS A 161 5.54 -6.05 -19.88
C LYS A 161 6.78 -6.96 -19.80
N SER A 162 7.92 -6.46 -19.33
CA SER A 162 9.11 -7.30 -19.10
C SER A 162 9.02 -8.12 -17.81
N LEU A 163 8.18 -7.72 -16.84
CA LEU A 163 7.96 -8.44 -15.57
C LEU A 163 6.78 -9.42 -15.64
N ALA A 164 5.82 -9.19 -16.55
CA ALA A 164 4.78 -10.13 -16.91
C ALA A 164 5.11 -10.77 -18.27
N PRO A 165 5.90 -11.87 -18.33
CA PRO A 165 6.14 -12.54 -19.60
C PRO A 165 4.79 -12.95 -20.19
N SER A 166 4.63 -12.63 -21.48
CA SER A 166 3.43 -12.75 -22.31
C SER A 166 2.34 -13.73 -21.83
N MET A 167 1.15 -13.20 -21.51
CA MET A 167 -0.09 -13.97 -21.48
C MET A 167 -0.95 -13.70 -22.74
N ASN A 168 -0.32 -13.63 -23.91
CA ASN A 168 -1.01 -13.65 -25.20
C ASN A 168 -0.61 -14.94 -25.93
N GLY A 169 -1.42 -15.98 -25.74
CA GLY A 169 -1.61 -17.06 -26.70
C GLY A 169 -3.00 -16.93 -27.29
#